data_AF-A0A920MP73-F1
#
_entry.id   AF-A0A920MP73-F1
#
_cell.length_a   1.000
_cell.length_b   1.000
_cell.length_c   1.000
_cell.angle_alpha   90.00
_cell.angle_beta   90.00
_cell.angle_gamma   90.00
#
_symmetry.space_group_name_H-M   'P 1'
#
loop_
_entity.id
_entity.type
_entity.pdbx_description
1 polymer ?
#
loop_
_entity_poly.entity_id
_entity_poly.type
_entity_poly.pdbx_seq_one_letter_code
_entity_poly.pdbx_strand_id
1 'polypeptide(L)'
;MELAPDDDGIYNMNILLGTYSLICSYQQLKDFHYVSSMEKATHWVSHIEISPDSKRILFLHRWSERLEDETCFLHRLISMNPDGSEMCLLECSDHPLPQLKKSFNAEGVGTFDYEKSEYQISHPTWKNNTQIMVWSPHKDEIHYHLYDDRSNNVEIIGPNVLTENGHMTYSPDGNWLLSDTYPDDITNERILFIYHAETGIRYDVGSFYADPNLGKINRCDLHPRWDMNGTKICIDSVHENERQMYIIDVSAIVTKS
;
A
#
# COMPACT_ATOMS: atom_id res chain seq x y z
N MET A 1 23.13 -14.62 -8.20
CA MET A 1 22.53 -14.46 -6.87
C MET A 1 21.35 -15.39 -6.81
N GLU A 2 21.10 -16.05 -5.68
CA GLU A 2 19.91 -16.86 -5.50
C GLU A 2 18.66 -15.98 -5.54
N LEU A 3 17.58 -16.47 -6.15
CA LEU A 3 16.39 -15.66 -6.45
C LEU A 3 15.43 -15.55 -5.27
N ALA A 4 15.42 -16.58 -4.41
CA ALA A 4 14.62 -16.69 -3.19
C ALA A 4 15.43 -17.46 -2.13
N PRO A 5 16.48 -16.86 -1.55
CA PRO A 5 17.36 -17.55 -0.61
C PRO A 5 16.62 -18.00 0.67
N ASP A 6 17.14 -19.05 1.30
CA ASP A 6 16.63 -19.58 2.57
C ASP A 6 17.23 -18.90 3.80
N ASP A 7 18.31 -18.14 3.62
CA ASP A 7 19.07 -17.44 4.67
C ASP A 7 18.84 -15.92 4.72
N ASP A 8 17.95 -15.38 3.88
CA ASP A 8 17.54 -13.97 3.85
C ASP A 8 16.01 -13.83 3.74
N GLY A 9 15.48 -12.72 4.26
CA GLY A 9 14.05 -12.44 4.32
C GLY A 9 13.69 -11.47 5.44
N ILE A 10 12.62 -11.77 6.18
CA ILE A 10 12.12 -10.94 7.27
C ILE A 10 12.82 -11.33 8.58
N TYR A 11 13.45 -10.35 9.23
CA TYR A 11 14.06 -10.51 10.54
C TYR A 11 13.25 -9.80 11.63
N ASN A 12 13.19 -10.41 12.81
CA ASN A 12 12.74 -9.76 14.03
C ASN A 12 13.98 -9.27 14.81
N MET A 13 13.96 -8.03 15.29
CA MET A 13 15.07 -7.43 16.04
C MET A 13 14.59 -6.82 17.36
N ASN A 14 15.24 -7.20 18.45
CA ASN A 14 15.16 -6.46 19.70
C ASN A 14 16.11 -5.25 19.62
N ILE A 15 15.54 -4.05 19.51
CA ILE A 15 16.32 -2.81 19.35
C ILE A 15 17.22 -2.53 20.56
N LEU A 16 16.77 -2.84 21.78
CA LEU A 16 17.54 -2.56 22.99
C LEU A 16 18.74 -3.50 23.16
N LEU A 17 18.56 -4.78 22.82
CA LEU A 17 19.60 -5.80 22.95
C LEU A 17 20.46 -5.96 21.70
N GLY A 18 19.99 -5.46 20.55
CA GLY A 18 20.63 -5.66 19.25
C GLY A 18 20.53 -7.09 18.71
N THR A 19 19.82 -7.99 19.40
CA THR A 19 19.64 -9.38 18.97
C THR A 19 18.58 -9.47 17.89
N TYR A 20 18.83 -10.24 16.84
CA TYR A 20 17.88 -10.46 15.75
C TYR A 20 17.87 -11.92 15.28
N SER A 21 16.77 -12.33 14.65
CA SER A 21 16.60 -13.66 14.07
C SER A 21 15.73 -13.62 12.82
N LEU A 22 16.06 -14.45 11.82
CA LEU A 22 15.23 -14.67 10.64
C LEU A 22 13.92 -15.35 11.08
N ILE A 23 12.78 -14.74 10.77
CA ILE A 23 11.45 -15.28 11.10
C ILE A 23 10.71 -15.82 9.87
N CYS A 24 11.08 -15.36 8.67
CA CYS A 24 10.52 -15.85 7.42
C CYS A 24 11.51 -15.60 6.27
N SER A 25 11.97 -16.65 5.60
CA SER A 25 12.87 -16.54 4.46
C SER A 25 12.13 -16.32 3.13
N TYR A 26 12.83 -15.83 2.12
CA TYR A 26 12.27 -15.73 0.77
C TYR A 26 11.91 -17.10 0.19
N GLN A 27 12.67 -18.15 0.51
CA GLN A 27 12.33 -19.53 0.15
C GLN A 27 10.99 -19.95 0.77
N GLN A 28 10.75 -19.67 2.06
CA GLN A 28 9.46 -19.95 2.71
C GLN A 28 8.30 -19.17 2.04
N LEU A 29 8.52 -17.90 1.66
CA LEU A 29 7.51 -17.11 0.95
C LEU A 29 7.23 -17.62 -0.46
N LYS A 30 8.25 -18.12 -1.18
CA LYS A 30 8.09 -18.76 -2.49
C LYS A 30 7.29 -20.06 -2.37
N ASP A 31 7.57 -20.88 -1.36
CA ASP A 31 6.92 -22.18 -1.16
C ASP A 31 5.46 -22.03 -0.67
N PHE A 32 5.16 -20.99 0.10
CA PHE A 32 3.81 -20.68 0.55
C PHE A 32 2.93 -20.26 -0.64
N HIS A 33 1.90 -21.06 -0.97
CA HIS A 33 1.03 -20.83 -2.14
C HIS A 33 1.77 -20.67 -3.47
N TYR A 34 2.88 -21.40 -3.70
CA TYR A 34 3.67 -21.28 -4.92
C TYR A 34 2.87 -21.12 -6.24
N VAL A 35 3.34 -20.25 -7.13
CA VAL A 35 2.84 -20.07 -8.51
C VAL A 35 4.00 -20.08 -9.51
N SER A 36 3.74 -20.51 -10.74
CA SER A 36 4.80 -20.74 -11.74
C SER A 36 5.60 -19.49 -12.14
N SER A 37 5.02 -18.29 -11.99
CA SER A 37 5.70 -17.01 -12.24
C SER A 37 6.83 -16.72 -11.24
N MET A 38 6.92 -17.48 -10.14
CA MET A 38 7.97 -17.36 -9.14
C MET A 38 9.27 -18.09 -9.51
N GLU A 39 9.27 -18.96 -10.51
CA GLU A 39 10.42 -19.86 -10.71
C GLU A 39 11.71 -19.16 -11.10
N LYS A 40 11.59 -18.10 -11.88
CA LYS A 40 12.73 -17.33 -12.41
C LYS A 40 12.73 -15.89 -11.91
N ALA A 41 11.87 -15.58 -10.94
CA ALA A 41 11.68 -14.25 -10.43
C ALA A 41 12.55 -14.02 -9.20
N THR A 42 13.10 -12.81 -9.08
CA THR A 42 13.69 -12.36 -7.81
C THR A 42 12.56 -11.98 -6.87
N HIS A 43 12.68 -12.37 -5.59
CA HIS A 43 11.69 -12.06 -4.56
C HIS A 43 12.19 -10.98 -3.60
N TRP A 44 11.28 -10.16 -3.08
CA TRP A 44 11.56 -9.20 -2.03
C TRP A 44 10.31 -8.92 -1.18
N VAL A 45 10.53 -8.34 0.00
CA VAL A 45 9.46 -7.87 0.89
C VAL A 45 9.49 -6.35 0.95
N SER A 46 8.30 -5.75 1.05
CA SER A 46 8.10 -4.31 1.23
C SER A 46 6.90 -4.06 2.14
N HIS A 47 6.72 -2.82 2.61
CA HIS A 47 5.54 -2.40 3.41
C HIS A 47 5.26 -3.28 4.63
N ILE A 48 6.27 -3.53 5.48
CA ILE A 48 6.05 -4.24 6.75
C ILE A 48 5.34 -3.31 7.74
N GLU A 49 4.20 -3.72 8.25
CA GLU A 49 3.45 -3.05 9.32
C GLU A 49 3.10 -4.02 10.45
N ILE A 50 3.05 -3.52 11.68
CA ILE A 50 2.68 -4.30 12.87
C ILE A 50 1.24 -3.92 13.25
N SER A 51 0.41 -4.91 13.58
CA SER A 51 -0.96 -4.66 14.05
C SER A 51 -0.97 -3.81 15.32
N PRO A 52 -2.04 -3.05 15.62
CA PRO A 52 -2.08 -2.19 16.80
C PRO A 52 -1.87 -2.95 18.13
N ASP A 53 -2.31 -4.21 18.23
CA ASP A 53 -2.07 -5.06 19.40
C ASP A 53 -0.75 -5.85 19.36
N SER A 54 0.10 -5.61 18.36
CA SER A 54 1.39 -6.26 18.14
C SER A 54 1.36 -7.77 17.95
N LYS A 55 0.18 -8.36 17.67
CA LYS A 55 0.05 -9.82 17.51
C LYS A 55 0.21 -10.30 16.08
N ARG A 56 0.12 -9.39 15.10
CA ARG A 56 0.25 -9.71 13.68
C ARG A 56 1.20 -8.72 13.02
N ILE A 57 1.86 -9.17 11.97
CA ILE A 57 2.57 -8.33 11.02
C ILE A 57 1.94 -8.53 9.65
N LEU A 58 1.91 -7.47 8.87
CA LEU A 58 1.39 -7.38 7.52
C LEU A 58 2.53 -6.94 6.60
N PHE A 59 2.60 -7.51 5.40
CA PHE A 59 3.60 -7.10 4.43
C PHE A 59 3.20 -7.44 3.00
N LEU A 60 3.89 -6.80 2.06
CA LEU A 60 3.82 -7.15 0.65
C LEU A 60 5.01 -8.02 0.28
N HIS A 61 4.72 -9.25 -0.12
CA HIS A 61 5.68 -10.11 -0.81
C HIS A 61 5.57 -9.84 -2.31
N ARG A 62 6.70 -9.59 -2.95
CA ARG A 62 6.76 -9.19 -4.36
C ARG A 62 7.75 -10.06 -5.11
N TRP A 63 7.49 -10.28 -6.39
CA TRP A 63 8.41 -10.99 -7.28
C TRP A 63 8.31 -10.47 -8.72
N SER A 64 9.42 -10.56 -9.45
CA SER A 64 9.51 -10.21 -10.87
C SER A 64 10.73 -10.86 -11.54
N GLU A 65 10.60 -11.25 -12.81
CA GLU A 65 11.74 -11.59 -13.67
C GLU A 65 12.48 -10.32 -14.18
N ARG A 66 11.88 -9.14 -14.01
CA ARG A 66 12.36 -7.86 -14.52
C ARG A 66 12.27 -6.78 -13.43
N LEU A 67 13.33 -6.60 -12.66
CA LEU A 67 13.34 -5.69 -11.50
C LEU A 67 13.38 -4.21 -11.89
N GLU A 68 13.88 -3.89 -13.08
CA GLU A 68 13.93 -2.52 -13.59
C GLU A 68 12.56 -2.01 -14.11
N ASP A 69 11.57 -2.89 -14.20
CA ASP A 69 10.25 -2.61 -14.76
C ASP A 69 9.16 -3.00 -13.76
N GLU A 70 8.68 -2.01 -13.02
CA GLU A 70 7.66 -2.22 -11.99
C GLU A 70 6.32 -2.70 -12.55
N THR A 71 6.04 -2.47 -13.83
CA THR A 71 4.83 -3.00 -14.48
C THR A 71 4.86 -4.52 -14.59
N CYS A 72 6.02 -5.15 -14.36
CA CYS A 72 6.19 -6.59 -14.26
C CYS A 72 6.14 -7.10 -12.82
N PHE A 73 5.90 -6.26 -11.82
CA PHE A 73 5.86 -6.68 -10.42
C PHE A 73 4.56 -7.41 -10.12
N LEU A 74 4.70 -8.55 -9.46
CA LEU A 74 3.60 -9.34 -8.94
C LEU A 74 3.59 -9.24 -7.42
N HIS A 75 2.41 -9.33 -6.82
CA HIS A 75 2.21 -8.97 -5.43
C HIS A 75 1.41 -10.03 -4.67
N ARG A 76 1.75 -10.17 -3.40
CA ARG A 76 0.90 -10.79 -2.39
C ARG A 76 0.78 -9.90 -1.18
N LEU A 77 -0.44 -9.81 -0.67
CA LEU A 77 -0.71 -9.31 0.66
C LEU A 77 -0.70 -10.47 1.63
N ILE A 78 0.21 -10.45 2.61
CA ILE A 78 0.39 -11.54 3.56
C ILE A 78 0.38 -10.97 4.98
N SER A 79 -0.27 -11.67 5.90
CA SER A 79 -0.12 -11.46 7.33
C SER A 79 0.47 -12.69 8.02
N MET A 80 1.15 -12.51 9.15
CA MET A 80 1.62 -13.61 10.01
C MET A 80 1.84 -13.16 11.45
N ASN A 81 2.10 -14.09 12.36
CA ASN A 81 2.54 -13.75 13.71
C ASN A 81 3.98 -13.19 13.69
N PRO A 82 4.38 -12.33 14.65
CA PRO A 82 5.74 -11.78 14.72
C PRO A 82 6.88 -12.79 14.88
N ASP A 83 6.57 -14.06 15.17
CA ASP A 83 7.51 -15.19 15.23
C ASP A 83 7.60 -15.99 13.91
N GLY A 84 6.86 -15.58 12.88
CA GLY A 84 6.79 -16.25 11.57
C GLY A 84 5.71 -17.33 11.45
N SER A 85 4.97 -17.64 12.53
CA SER A 85 3.91 -18.63 12.52
C SER A 85 2.58 -18.08 11.95
N GLU A 86 1.64 -18.97 11.63
CA GLU A 86 0.27 -18.63 11.19
C GLU A 86 0.23 -17.63 10.02
N MET A 87 1.03 -17.89 9.00
CA MET A 87 1.01 -17.12 7.75
C MET A 87 -0.33 -17.27 7.04
N CYS A 88 -0.88 -16.14 6.57
CA CYS A 88 -2.15 -16.04 5.89
C CYS A 88 -1.99 -15.24 4.60
N LEU A 89 -2.42 -15.83 3.48
CA LEU A 89 -2.52 -15.13 2.21
C LEU A 89 -3.85 -14.38 2.17
N LEU A 90 -3.81 -13.06 2.04
CA LEU A 90 -5.00 -12.21 1.96
C LEU A 90 -5.37 -11.92 0.50
N GLU A 91 -4.38 -11.63 -0.35
CA GLU A 91 -4.60 -11.37 -1.77
C GLU A 91 -3.36 -11.72 -2.60
N CYS A 92 -3.55 -12.13 -3.84
CA CYS A 92 -2.49 -12.48 -4.79
C CYS A 92 -2.82 -11.96 -6.17
N SER A 93 -2.05 -10.99 -6.68
CA SER A 93 -2.24 -10.45 -8.02
C SER A 93 -1.33 -11.11 -9.06
N ASP A 94 -1.13 -12.43 -8.96
CA ASP A 94 -0.44 -13.18 -10.01
C ASP A 94 -1.28 -13.19 -11.28
N HIS A 95 -0.68 -12.78 -12.40
CA HIS A 95 -1.35 -12.72 -13.69
C HIS A 95 -0.33 -12.92 -14.82
N PRO A 96 -0.78 -13.35 -16.01
CA PRO A 96 0.09 -13.33 -17.18
C PRO A 96 0.62 -11.91 -17.40
N LEU A 97 1.93 -11.77 -17.62
CA LEU A 97 2.58 -10.49 -17.90
C LEU A 97 2.91 -10.35 -19.39
N PRO A 98 2.04 -9.73 -20.22
CA PRO A 98 2.38 -9.36 -21.59
C PRO A 98 3.67 -8.56 -21.73
N GLN A 99 4.04 -7.81 -20.69
CA GLN A 99 5.19 -6.91 -20.60
C GLN A 99 6.54 -7.66 -20.65
N LEU A 100 6.56 -8.96 -20.32
CA LEU A 100 7.74 -9.81 -20.47
C LEU A 100 8.03 -10.18 -21.93
N LYS A 101 7.15 -9.83 -22.88
CA LYS A 101 7.41 -10.04 -24.32
C LYS A 101 8.55 -9.13 -24.77
N LYS A 102 9.46 -9.67 -25.59
CA LYS A 102 10.62 -8.95 -26.16
C LYS A 102 10.30 -7.64 -26.90
N SER A 103 9.04 -7.43 -27.29
CA SER A 103 8.56 -6.25 -28.00
C SER A 103 7.97 -5.16 -27.09
N PHE A 104 7.97 -5.32 -25.76
CA PHE A 104 7.41 -4.33 -24.84
C PHE A 104 8.33 -3.10 -24.71
N ASN A 105 7.74 -1.91 -24.80
CA ASN A 105 8.44 -0.64 -24.64
C ASN A 105 8.18 -0.04 -23.25
N ALA A 106 9.11 -0.24 -22.31
CA ALA A 106 8.99 0.28 -20.95
C ALA A 106 9.10 1.83 -20.87
N GLU A 107 9.68 2.49 -21.88
CA GLU A 107 9.82 3.95 -21.89
C GLU A 107 8.51 4.69 -22.20
N GLY A 108 7.46 3.96 -22.61
CA GLY A 108 6.14 4.53 -22.87
C GLY A 108 5.23 4.59 -21.64
N VAL A 109 5.70 4.14 -20.48
CA VAL A 109 4.92 4.06 -19.24
C VAL A 109 5.06 5.39 -18.47
N GLY A 110 3.94 6.00 -18.13
CA GLY A 110 3.87 7.23 -17.34
C GLY A 110 4.33 7.06 -15.90
N THR A 111 4.64 8.17 -15.23
CA THR A 111 5.18 8.20 -13.86
C THR A 111 4.24 7.57 -12.82
N PHE A 112 2.94 7.48 -13.11
CA PHE A 112 1.89 6.99 -12.20
C PHE A 112 1.14 5.77 -12.75
N ASP A 113 1.53 5.23 -13.92
CA ASP A 113 0.75 4.18 -14.59
C ASP A 113 0.82 2.86 -13.82
N TYR A 114 1.95 2.58 -13.18
CA TYR A 114 2.09 1.43 -12.30
C TYR A 114 1.14 1.53 -11.10
N GLU A 115 1.01 2.72 -10.54
CA GLU A 115 0.11 3.04 -9.43
C GLU A 115 -1.38 2.99 -9.81
N LYS A 116 -1.68 3.13 -11.10
CA LYS A 116 -3.03 3.03 -11.66
C LYS A 116 -3.32 1.62 -12.24
N SER A 117 -2.41 0.66 -12.08
CA SER A 117 -2.56 -0.70 -12.61
C SER A 117 -3.68 -1.47 -11.91
N GLU A 118 -4.49 -2.19 -12.70
CA GLU A 118 -5.58 -3.06 -12.22
C GLU A 118 -5.09 -4.27 -11.40
N TYR A 119 -3.77 -4.54 -11.40
CA TYR A 119 -3.16 -5.65 -10.66
C TYR A 119 -2.35 -5.19 -9.43
N GLN A 120 -2.37 -3.89 -9.13
CA GLN A 120 -1.56 -3.36 -8.05
C GLN A 120 -2.16 -3.73 -6.69
N ILE A 121 -1.31 -4.18 -5.77
CA ILE A 121 -1.61 -4.20 -4.34
C ILE A 121 -0.74 -3.13 -3.69
N SER A 122 -1.36 -2.11 -3.12
CA SER A 122 -0.65 -0.96 -2.59
C SER A 122 -1.25 -0.39 -1.31
N HIS A 123 -0.38 0.27 -0.55
CA HIS A 123 -0.71 1.05 0.63
C HIS A 123 -1.53 0.29 1.70
N PRO A 124 -1.24 -0.99 2.00
CA PRO A 124 -1.97 -1.69 3.03
C PRO A 124 -1.77 -1.00 4.39
N THR A 125 -2.85 -0.89 5.17
CA THR A 125 -2.83 -0.32 6.53
C THR A 125 -3.79 -1.08 7.43
N TRP A 126 -3.41 -1.27 8.69
CA TRP A 126 -4.34 -1.79 9.71
C TRP A 126 -5.41 -0.75 10.03
N LYS A 127 -6.68 -1.17 10.02
CA LYS A 127 -7.82 -0.40 10.58
C LYS A 127 -7.93 -0.63 12.09
N ASN A 128 -7.73 -1.88 12.51
CA ASN A 128 -7.77 -2.34 13.89
C ASN A 128 -6.97 -3.65 14.02
N ASN A 129 -7.17 -4.41 15.10
CA ASN A 129 -6.42 -5.65 15.36
C ASN A 129 -6.74 -6.82 14.42
N THR A 130 -7.81 -6.72 13.61
CA THR A 130 -8.27 -7.83 12.76
C THR A 130 -8.56 -7.41 11.32
N GLN A 131 -8.63 -6.12 11.02
CA GLN A 131 -9.05 -5.63 9.70
C GLN A 131 -7.94 -4.81 9.04
N ILE A 132 -7.74 -5.05 7.75
CA ILE A 132 -6.69 -4.46 6.93
C ILE A 132 -7.34 -3.80 5.72
N MET A 133 -7.10 -2.51 5.55
CA MET A 133 -7.48 -1.78 4.34
C MET A 133 -6.33 -1.79 3.35
N VAL A 134 -6.64 -1.94 2.07
CA VAL A 134 -5.65 -1.95 0.99
C VAL A 134 -6.31 -1.54 -0.31
N TRP A 135 -5.56 -0.90 -1.21
CA TRP A 135 -5.94 -0.83 -2.61
C TRP A 135 -5.47 -2.10 -3.31
N SER A 136 -6.40 -2.93 -3.79
CA SER A 136 -6.07 -4.23 -4.37
C SER A 136 -7.09 -4.69 -5.41
N PRO A 137 -6.70 -5.56 -6.36
CA PRO A 137 -7.64 -6.39 -7.08
C PRO A 137 -8.26 -7.42 -6.14
N HIS A 138 -9.55 -7.69 -6.31
CA HIS A 138 -10.25 -8.82 -5.72
C HIS A 138 -11.41 -9.22 -6.65
N LYS A 139 -11.44 -10.48 -7.10
CA LYS A 139 -12.50 -11.02 -7.99
C LYS A 139 -12.80 -10.12 -9.20
N ASP A 140 -11.77 -9.77 -9.96
CA ASP A 140 -11.82 -8.98 -11.19
C ASP A 140 -12.20 -7.49 -11.02
N GLU A 141 -12.28 -6.98 -9.79
CA GLU A 141 -12.48 -5.55 -9.50
C GLU A 141 -11.33 -5.00 -8.66
N ILE A 142 -10.94 -3.74 -8.90
CA ILE A 142 -9.91 -3.04 -8.11
C ILE A 142 -10.53 -1.92 -7.30
N HIS A 143 -10.38 -1.99 -5.98
CA HIS A 143 -11.01 -1.07 -5.04
C HIS A 143 -10.20 -0.94 -3.75
N TYR A 144 -10.67 -0.04 -2.88
CA TYR A 144 -10.38 -0.06 -1.46
C TYR A 144 -11.08 -1.27 -0.83
N HIS A 145 -10.32 -2.31 -0.55
CA HIS A 145 -10.79 -3.54 0.06
C HIS A 145 -10.42 -3.59 1.54
N LEU A 146 -11.39 -3.94 2.38
CA LEU A 146 -11.21 -4.21 3.80
C LEU A 146 -11.22 -5.73 4.02
N TYR A 147 -10.05 -6.29 4.29
CA TYR A 147 -9.85 -7.71 4.56
C TYR A 147 -9.93 -7.98 6.06
N ASP A 148 -10.62 -9.05 6.44
CA ASP A 148 -10.55 -9.60 7.79
C ASP A 148 -9.42 -10.64 7.88
N ASP A 149 -8.39 -10.35 8.66
CA ASP A 149 -7.23 -11.22 8.89
C ASP A 149 -7.65 -12.63 9.32
N ARG A 150 -7.03 -13.64 8.70
CA ARG A 150 -7.30 -15.09 8.93
C ARG A 150 -8.72 -15.52 8.57
N SER A 151 -9.39 -14.79 7.69
CA SER A 151 -10.67 -15.18 7.10
C SER A 151 -10.67 -14.96 5.59
N ASN A 152 -11.77 -15.35 4.93
CA ASN A 152 -11.99 -15.04 3.51
C ASN A 152 -12.96 -13.86 3.31
N ASN A 153 -13.25 -13.10 4.37
CA ASN A 153 -14.17 -11.96 4.30
C ASN A 153 -13.44 -10.74 3.75
N VAL A 154 -14.04 -10.13 2.73
CA VAL A 154 -13.54 -8.94 2.04
C VAL A 154 -14.73 -8.03 1.75
N GLU A 155 -14.63 -6.77 2.16
CA GLU A 155 -15.63 -5.73 1.93
C GLU A 155 -15.06 -4.65 1.02
N ILE A 156 -15.86 -4.13 0.09
CA ILE A 156 -15.49 -2.95 -0.71
C ILE A 156 -15.93 -1.69 0.04
N ILE A 157 -15.00 -0.77 0.26
CA ILE A 157 -15.25 0.49 0.94
C ILE A 157 -15.38 1.63 -0.07
N GLY A 158 -16.53 2.31 -0.04
CA GLY A 158 -16.79 3.50 -0.86
C GLY A 158 -16.73 3.26 -2.38
N PRO A 159 -17.34 2.21 -2.96
CA PRO A 159 -17.16 1.81 -4.37
C PRO A 159 -17.42 2.91 -5.41
N ASN A 160 -18.29 3.88 -5.09
CA ASN A 160 -18.67 4.99 -5.98
C ASN A 160 -18.02 6.32 -5.61
N VAL A 161 -17.22 6.36 -4.54
CA VAL A 161 -16.64 7.58 -3.95
C VAL A 161 -15.11 7.52 -3.93
N LEU A 162 -14.58 6.33 -3.64
CA LEU A 162 -13.16 5.98 -3.61
C LEU A 162 -12.85 5.18 -4.88
N THR A 163 -12.68 5.91 -5.99
CA THR A 163 -12.68 5.33 -7.35
C THR A 163 -11.29 5.23 -7.99
N GLU A 164 -10.26 5.71 -7.30
CA GLU A 164 -8.87 5.65 -7.76
C GLU A 164 -7.94 5.39 -6.58
N ASN A 165 -6.73 4.92 -6.88
CA ASN A 165 -5.71 4.61 -5.87
C ASN A 165 -5.20 5.87 -5.15
N GLY A 166 -4.67 5.67 -3.95
CA GLY A 166 -4.14 6.71 -3.08
C GLY A 166 -3.43 6.13 -1.86
N HIS A 167 -2.90 7.01 -1.00
CA HIS A 167 -2.18 6.63 0.21
C HIS A 167 -3.11 6.72 1.40
N MET A 168 -3.55 5.57 1.95
CA MET A 168 -4.59 5.58 2.98
C MET A 168 -4.10 5.30 4.39
N THR A 169 -4.76 5.94 5.37
CA THR A 169 -4.63 5.65 6.81
C THR A 169 -5.96 5.85 7.52
N TYR A 170 -6.19 5.15 8.63
CA TYR A 170 -7.37 5.35 9.48
C TYR A 170 -7.10 6.37 10.58
N SER A 171 -8.13 7.13 10.94
CA SER A 171 -8.16 7.93 12.16
C SER A 171 -8.00 7.02 13.40
N PRO A 172 -7.51 7.55 14.53
CA PRO A 172 -7.32 6.77 15.76
C PRO A 172 -8.59 6.07 16.28
N ASP A 173 -9.78 6.62 16.00
CA ASP A 173 -11.07 6.02 16.36
C ASP A 173 -11.60 5.01 15.32
N GLY A 174 -10.95 4.91 14.17
CA GLY A 174 -11.30 3.99 13.08
C GLY A 174 -12.50 4.39 12.23
N ASN A 175 -13.06 5.60 12.41
CA ASN A 175 -14.27 6.05 11.72
C ASN A 175 -13.97 6.74 10.38
N TRP A 176 -12.81 7.39 10.27
CA TRP A 176 -12.41 8.17 9.10
C TRP A 176 -11.24 7.50 8.38
N LEU A 177 -11.41 7.31 7.08
CA LEU A 177 -10.32 7.02 6.15
C LEU A 177 -9.76 8.34 5.63
N LEU A 178 -8.46 8.52 5.72
CA LEU A 178 -7.72 9.62 5.09
C LEU A 178 -7.01 9.06 3.87
N SER A 179 -7.14 9.71 2.72
CA SER A 179 -6.38 9.36 1.54
C SER A 179 -6.19 10.57 0.61
N ASP A 180 -5.48 10.35 -0.49
CA ASP A 180 -5.20 11.34 -1.52
C ASP A 180 -5.43 10.74 -2.91
N THR A 181 -5.35 11.56 -3.94
CA THR A 181 -5.34 11.12 -5.34
C THR A 181 -3.94 11.23 -5.95
N TYR A 182 -3.75 10.60 -7.10
CA TYR A 182 -2.64 10.96 -7.98
C TYR A 182 -2.89 12.32 -8.66
N PRO A 183 -1.85 12.98 -9.20
CA PRO A 183 -2.03 14.25 -9.88
C PRO A 183 -2.95 14.07 -11.07
N ASP A 184 -3.91 14.98 -11.22
CA ASP A 184 -4.72 15.08 -12.43
C ASP A 184 -3.84 15.49 -13.61
N ASP A 185 -4.02 14.83 -14.77
CA ASP A 185 -3.12 14.97 -15.92
C ASP A 185 -3.18 16.37 -16.59
N ILE A 186 -4.18 17.20 -16.24
CA ILE A 186 -4.37 18.55 -16.80
C ILE A 186 -3.87 19.61 -15.82
N THR A 187 -4.28 19.50 -14.56
CA THR A 187 -4.03 20.51 -13.53
C THR A 187 -2.76 20.23 -12.74
N ASN A 188 -2.31 18.97 -12.71
CA ASN A 188 -1.27 18.44 -11.82
C ASN A 188 -1.61 18.59 -10.34
N GLU A 189 -2.90 18.74 -10.00
CA GLU A 189 -3.36 18.83 -8.63
C GLU A 189 -3.65 17.44 -8.07
N ARG A 190 -3.28 17.23 -6.80
CA ARG A 190 -3.73 16.08 -5.99
C ARG A 190 -4.79 16.54 -5.02
N ILE A 191 -5.83 15.75 -4.85
CA ILE A 191 -6.87 16.03 -3.88
C ILE A 191 -6.58 15.23 -2.61
N LEU A 192 -6.47 15.93 -1.48
CA LEU A 192 -6.46 15.32 -0.15
C LEU A 192 -7.89 15.25 0.36
N PHE A 193 -8.31 14.10 0.88
CA PHE A 193 -9.68 13.91 1.35
C PHE A 193 -9.77 13.02 2.58
N ILE A 194 -10.86 13.19 3.33
CA ILE A 194 -11.30 12.27 4.37
C ILE A 194 -12.66 11.67 4.00
N TYR A 195 -12.86 10.40 4.34
CA TYR A 195 -14.06 9.64 4.04
C TYR A 195 -14.55 8.95 5.31
N HIS A 196 -15.80 9.20 5.69
CA HIS A 196 -16.41 8.55 6.84
C HIS A 196 -16.97 7.18 6.42
N ALA A 197 -16.38 6.10 6.92
CA ALA A 197 -16.65 4.75 6.41
C ALA A 197 -18.12 4.32 6.54
N GLU A 198 -18.77 4.65 7.66
CA GLU A 198 -20.16 4.25 7.92
C GLU A 198 -21.19 5.06 7.13
N THR A 199 -21.02 6.38 7.02
CA THR A 199 -22.00 7.25 6.35
C THR A 199 -21.76 7.36 4.85
N GLY A 200 -20.58 6.98 4.37
CA GLY A 200 -20.20 7.07 2.96
C GLY A 200 -19.90 8.48 2.48
N ILE A 201 -19.72 9.44 3.39
CA ILE A 201 -19.50 10.85 3.04
C ILE A 201 -17.99 11.12 2.91
N ARG A 202 -17.62 11.71 1.78
CA ARG A 202 -16.27 12.24 1.51
C ARG A 202 -16.25 13.76 1.66
N TYR A 203 -15.19 14.27 2.27
CA TYR A 203 -14.84 15.69 2.31
C TYR A 203 -13.44 15.87 1.70
N ASP A 204 -13.35 16.66 0.63
CA ASP A 204 -12.07 17.12 0.11
C ASP A 204 -11.54 18.23 1.02
N VAL A 205 -10.38 18.01 1.61
CA VAL A 205 -9.77 18.90 2.63
C VAL A 205 -8.69 19.80 2.05
N GLY A 206 -8.21 19.52 0.83
CA GLY A 206 -7.25 20.37 0.13
C GLY A 206 -6.94 19.89 -1.29
N SER A 207 -6.40 20.80 -2.09
CA SER A 207 -5.85 20.56 -3.42
C SER A 207 -4.40 21.01 -3.41
N PHE A 208 -3.49 20.15 -3.85
CA PHE A 208 -2.05 20.38 -3.77
C PHE A 208 -1.38 20.14 -5.12
N TYR A 209 -0.80 21.19 -5.68
CA TYR A 209 -0.02 21.11 -6.91
C TYR A 209 1.18 20.18 -6.75
N ALA A 210 1.30 19.22 -7.67
CA ALA A 210 2.45 18.37 -7.86
C ALA A 210 3.23 18.85 -9.09
N ASP A 211 4.51 19.15 -8.94
CA ASP A 211 5.32 19.60 -10.07
C ASP A 211 5.55 18.43 -11.07
N PRO A 212 5.03 18.51 -12.31
CA PRO A 212 5.18 17.44 -13.31
C PRO A 212 6.62 17.28 -13.80
N ASN A 213 7.53 18.22 -13.49
CA ASN A 213 8.94 18.08 -13.80
C ASN A 213 9.68 17.17 -12.80
N LEU A 214 9.04 16.81 -11.68
CA LEU A 214 9.59 15.83 -10.74
C LEU A 214 9.25 14.41 -11.23
N GLY A 215 10.28 13.64 -11.52
CA GLY A 215 10.14 12.25 -11.93
C GLY A 215 9.97 11.32 -10.74
N LYS A 216 9.85 10.02 -11.05
CA LYS A 216 9.63 8.95 -10.08
C LYS A 216 10.56 8.95 -8.85
N ILE A 217 11.82 9.36 -9.01
CA ILE A 217 12.81 9.35 -7.93
C ILE A 217 12.58 10.49 -6.92
N ASN A 218 12.09 11.64 -7.37
CA ASN A 218 12.02 12.86 -6.58
C ASN A 218 10.60 13.46 -6.47
N ARG A 219 9.58 12.77 -7.01
CA ARG A 219 8.17 13.13 -6.82
C ARG A 219 7.81 13.17 -5.34
N CYS A 220 6.81 14.00 -5.02
CA CYS A 220 6.27 14.13 -3.67
C CYS A 220 4.82 13.69 -3.67
N ASP A 221 4.58 12.48 -3.18
CA ASP A 221 3.24 12.00 -2.83
C ASP A 221 2.86 12.58 -1.45
N LEU A 222 1.56 12.78 -1.16
CA LEU A 222 1.16 13.49 0.07
C LEU A 222 1.42 12.67 1.35
N HIS A 223 1.41 11.34 1.22
CA HIS A 223 1.56 10.38 2.33
C HIS A 223 0.82 10.80 3.61
N PRO A 224 -0.49 11.06 3.52
CA PRO A 224 -1.21 11.77 4.57
C PRO A 224 -1.32 10.91 5.83
N ARG A 225 -1.07 11.52 7.00
CA ARG A 225 -1.08 10.87 8.31
C ARG A 225 -1.93 11.65 9.32
N TRP A 226 -2.66 10.93 10.16
CA TRP A 226 -3.38 11.52 11.29
C TRP A 226 -2.46 11.87 12.46
N ASP A 227 -2.83 12.92 13.21
CA ASP A 227 -2.34 13.07 14.57
C ASP A 227 -3.03 12.08 15.52
N MET A 228 -2.43 11.87 16.69
CA MET A 228 -2.94 10.90 17.67
C MET A 228 -4.33 11.26 18.24
N ASN A 229 -4.77 12.51 18.13
CA ASN A 229 -6.10 12.93 18.55
C ASN A 229 -7.15 12.83 17.44
N GLY A 230 -6.75 12.51 16.19
CA GLY A 230 -7.66 12.45 15.04
C GLY A 230 -8.23 13.81 14.63
N THR A 231 -7.58 14.91 14.99
CA THR A 231 -8.04 16.29 14.73
C THR A 231 -7.21 17.02 13.68
N LYS A 232 -6.01 16.51 13.38
CA LYS A 232 -5.09 17.11 12.41
C LYS A 232 -4.52 16.07 11.48
N ILE A 233 -4.14 16.53 10.30
CA ILE A 233 -3.51 15.74 9.25
C ILE A 233 -2.16 16.35 8.92
N CYS A 234 -1.12 15.52 8.82
CA CYS A 234 0.18 15.89 8.27
C CYS A 234 0.31 15.36 6.85
N ILE A 235 0.84 16.18 5.94
CA ILE A 235 1.17 15.79 4.57
C ILE A 235 2.57 16.27 4.18
N ASP A 236 3.19 15.56 3.25
CA ASP A 236 4.34 16.05 2.49
C ASP A 236 3.86 16.77 1.22
N SER A 237 4.41 17.93 0.87
CA SER A 237 4.03 18.58 -0.39
C SER A 237 5.12 19.49 -0.95
N VAL A 238 5.05 19.73 -2.26
CA VAL A 238 5.90 20.64 -3.02
C VAL A 238 5.12 21.81 -3.63
N HIS A 239 3.85 21.99 -3.26
CA HIS A 239 2.94 22.97 -3.87
C HIS A 239 3.44 24.43 -3.76
N GLU A 240 4.35 24.72 -2.83
CA GLU A 240 5.01 26.02 -2.68
C GLU A 240 6.43 26.06 -3.28
N ASN A 241 6.75 25.15 -4.21
CA ASN A 241 8.04 24.97 -4.92
C ASN A 241 9.19 24.36 -4.10
N GLU A 242 9.00 24.13 -2.80
CA GLU A 242 9.95 23.40 -1.96
C GLU A 242 9.24 22.25 -1.25
N ARG A 243 9.94 21.14 -1.00
CA ARG A 243 9.37 20.02 -0.25
C ARG A 243 9.28 20.40 1.22
N GLN A 244 8.07 20.45 1.75
CA GLN A 244 7.77 20.79 3.14
C GLN A 244 6.72 19.83 3.73
N MET A 245 6.62 19.82 5.05
CA MET A 245 5.53 19.16 5.77
C MET A 245 4.49 20.20 6.20
N TYR A 246 3.22 19.88 6.00
CA TYR A 246 2.09 20.76 6.33
C TYR A 246 1.14 20.07 7.31
N ILE A 247 0.64 20.83 8.28
CA ILE A 247 -0.37 20.36 9.23
C ILE A 247 -1.70 21.07 8.95
N ILE A 248 -2.74 20.28 8.75
CA ILE A 248 -4.09 20.74 8.43
C ILE A 248 -5.01 20.37 9.59
N ASP A 249 -5.73 21.34 10.14
CA ASP A 249 -6.73 21.10 11.18
C ASP A 249 -8.07 20.71 10.54
N VAL A 250 -8.54 19.50 10.86
CA VAL A 250 -9.82 18.95 10.37
C VAL A 250 -10.84 18.76 11.48
N SER A 251 -10.57 19.28 12.69
CA SER A 251 -11.44 19.15 13.87
C SER A 251 -12.89 19.56 13.58
N ALA A 252 -13.08 20.62 12.79
CA ALA A 252 -14.40 21.14 12.43
C ALA A 252 -15.26 20.18 11.59
N ILE A 253 -14.66 19.16 10.96
CA ILE A 253 -15.35 18.13 10.17
C ILE A 253 -15.57 16.89 11.06
N VAL A 254 -14.49 16.38 11.67
CA VAL A 254 -14.51 15.10 12.38
C VAL A 254 -15.26 15.15 13.72
N THR A 255 -15.33 16.31 14.39
CA THR A 255 -16.03 16.44 15.69
C THR A 255 -17.51 16.76 15.58
N LYS A 256 -18.02 17.05 14.38
CA LYS A 256 -19.44 17.35 14.13
C LYS A 256 -20.28 16.13 13.75
N SER A 257 -19.64 14.97 13.64
CA SER A 257 -20.26 13.73 13.15
C SER A 257 -20.71 12.85 14.32
#